data_AF-A0A8M8V4P1-F1
#
_entry.id   AF-A0A8M8V4P1-F1
#
_cell.length_a   1.000
_cell.length_b   1.000
_cell.length_c   1.000
_cell.angle_alpha   90.00
_cell.angle_beta   90.00
_cell.angle_gamma   90.00
#
_symmetry.space_group_name_H-M   'P 1'
#
loop_
_entity.id
_entity.type
_entity.pdbx_description
1 polymer ?
#
loop_
_entity_poly.entity_id
_entity_poly.type
_entity_poly.pdbx_seq_one_letter_code
_entity_poly.pdbx_strand_id
1 'polypeptide(L)'
;MLEFSGLVDDIVHCTELELVPAAIDAALQTIAHLSISSEIQNALLKAGVLWYLIPLLLQYDSTAEESDKTDAHGVGTSVQIAKNLHAVKASHALSRLSGLVDEEIPTPYNQAAADALRALLTPKLASMLKNKLAKDLLFTLNSNLESPEIIWNSSTRAELLKFVEEQRASLSHHGSYDLKDSHSFVYEALSKELYIGNVYLRVYNDQPDFEITEPEDFCLALVDFISHLVHNAPAASMDTHVNSDVTTDGSAEQHSSDDSSASLDGKSLEREDLELVKNLQYGLLSLQHLLTKNPNLASVVSTKEKLLPLFECFSLPVSSSSNIPQLCLLVLSRLTTYAPCVEAMVADSSGLLILLQLLHSSPSCREGALHVLP
;
A
#
# COMPACT_ATOMS: atom_id res chain seq x y z
N MET A 1 20.06 13.26 -35.00
CA MET A 1 18.82 12.77 -34.38
C MET A 1 18.22 11.81 -35.40
N LEU A 2 18.30 10.50 -35.17
CA LEU A 2 17.65 9.53 -36.05
C LEU A 2 16.15 9.57 -35.75
N GLU A 3 15.35 10.16 -36.63
CA GLU A 3 13.89 10.10 -36.56
C GLU A 3 13.47 8.70 -37.01
N PHE A 4 13.37 7.77 -36.07
CA PHE A 4 12.83 6.43 -36.32
C PHE A 4 11.29 6.46 -36.37
N SER A 5 10.72 7.34 -37.20
CA SER A 5 9.27 7.47 -37.34
C SER A 5 8.70 6.13 -37.84
N GLY A 6 7.94 5.44 -36.98
CA GLY A 6 7.31 4.15 -37.27
C GLY A 6 7.98 2.94 -36.59
N LEU A 7 9.28 2.97 -36.26
CA LEU A 7 9.94 1.79 -35.66
C LEU A 7 9.32 1.44 -34.29
N VAL A 8 9.07 2.45 -33.47
CA VAL A 8 8.48 2.26 -32.13
C VAL A 8 7.07 1.70 -32.25
N ASP A 9 6.28 2.23 -33.18
CA ASP A 9 4.91 1.79 -33.42
C ASP A 9 4.88 0.36 -33.98
N ASP A 10 5.79 0.03 -34.91
CA ASP A 10 5.92 -1.32 -35.47
C ASP A 10 6.32 -2.34 -34.40
N ILE A 11 7.25 -1.98 -33.50
CA ILE A 11 7.66 -2.83 -32.38
C ILE A 11 6.48 -3.10 -31.46
N VAL A 12 5.73 -2.06 -31.08
CA VAL A 12 4.55 -2.22 -30.22
C VAL A 12 3.47 -3.03 -30.93
N HIS A 13 3.19 -2.76 -32.20
CA HIS A 13 2.22 -3.51 -32.99
C HIS A 13 2.57 -5.00 -33.09
N CYS A 14 3.86 -5.35 -33.21
CA CYS A 14 4.29 -6.75 -33.19
C CYS A 14 3.92 -7.48 -31.88
N THR A 15 3.82 -6.77 -30.76
CA THR A 15 3.37 -7.36 -29.48
C THR A 15 1.86 -7.66 -29.45
N GLU A 16 1.08 -7.09 -30.37
CA GLU A 16 -0.36 -7.32 -30.51
C GLU A 16 -0.69 -8.61 -31.29
N LEU A 17 0.28 -9.14 -32.03
CA LEU A 17 0.07 -10.26 -32.94
C LEU A 17 0.04 -11.60 -32.20
N GLU A 18 -1.00 -11.83 -31.38
CA GLU A 18 -1.18 -13.02 -30.53
C GLU A 18 -1.08 -14.35 -31.28
N LEU A 19 -1.40 -14.34 -32.59
CA LEU A 19 -1.33 -15.52 -33.46
C LEU A 19 0.06 -15.76 -34.07
N VAL A 20 1.02 -14.85 -33.86
CA VAL A 20 2.37 -14.90 -34.45
C VAL A 20 3.41 -14.84 -33.32
N PRO A 21 3.70 -15.97 -32.65
CA PRO A 21 4.63 -15.98 -31.51
C PRO A 21 6.02 -15.42 -31.83
N ALA A 22 6.53 -15.67 -33.03
CA ALA A 22 7.83 -15.16 -33.44
C ALA A 22 7.89 -13.62 -33.54
N ALA A 23 6.76 -12.96 -33.86
CA ALA A 23 6.70 -11.50 -33.90
C ALA A 23 6.73 -10.89 -32.50
N ILE A 24 5.97 -11.47 -31.57
CA ILE A 24 5.99 -11.08 -30.16
C ILE A 24 7.39 -11.31 -29.58
N ASP A 25 8.00 -12.46 -29.88
CA ASP A 25 9.34 -12.82 -29.41
C ASP A 25 10.40 -11.79 -29.82
N ALA A 26 10.41 -11.43 -31.10
CA ALA A 26 11.30 -10.42 -31.65
C ALA A 26 11.04 -9.05 -31.03
N ALA A 27 9.77 -8.64 -30.91
CA ALA A 27 9.39 -7.35 -30.33
C ALA A 27 9.84 -7.22 -28.87
N LEU A 28 9.60 -8.22 -28.03
CA LEU A 28 10.02 -8.22 -26.62
C LEU A 28 11.53 -8.10 -26.47
N GLN A 29 12.28 -8.85 -27.29
CA GLN A 29 13.75 -8.72 -27.34
C GLN A 29 14.16 -7.32 -27.79
N THR A 30 13.55 -6.77 -28.84
CA THR A 30 13.87 -5.44 -29.35
C THR A 30 13.59 -4.35 -28.30
N ILE A 31 12.46 -4.41 -27.60
CA ILE A 31 12.11 -3.51 -26.49
C ILE A 31 13.20 -3.54 -25.42
N ALA A 32 13.58 -4.74 -24.97
CA ALA A 32 14.63 -4.93 -23.97
C ALA A 32 15.97 -4.29 -24.42
N HIS A 33 16.41 -4.55 -25.65
CA HIS A 33 17.67 -4.01 -26.16
C HIS A 33 17.65 -2.50 -26.36
N LEU A 34 16.54 -1.94 -26.87
CA LEU A 34 16.45 -0.51 -27.15
C LEU A 34 16.23 0.35 -25.90
N SER A 35 15.83 -0.26 -24.78
CA SER A 35 15.65 0.44 -23.49
C SER A 35 16.95 1.01 -22.90
N ILE A 36 18.09 0.86 -23.57
CA ILE A 36 19.36 1.53 -23.22
C ILE A 36 19.28 3.06 -23.45
N SER A 37 18.40 3.53 -24.35
CA SER A 37 18.16 4.96 -24.60
C SER A 37 16.92 5.42 -23.87
N SER A 38 17.04 6.51 -23.11
CA SER A 38 15.91 7.14 -22.41
C SER A 38 14.90 7.74 -23.39
N GLU A 39 15.35 8.21 -24.55
CA GLU A 39 14.47 8.68 -25.63
C GLU A 39 13.58 7.54 -26.14
N ILE A 40 14.15 6.36 -26.37
CA ILE A 40 13.39 5.20 -26.85
C ILE A 40 12.50 4.62 -25.75
N GLN A 41 12.94 4.56 -24.48
CA GLN A 41 12.06 4.20 -23.36
C GLN A 41 10.81 5.08 -23.36
N ASN A 42 10.99 6.41 -23.42
CA ASN A 42 9.87 7.35 -23.42
C ASN A 42 8.99 7.23 -24.66
N ALA A 43 9.56 6.95 -25.83
CA ALA A 43 8.80 6.72 -27.04
C ALA A 43 7.95 5.45 -26.95
N LEU A 44 8.52 4.33 -26.48
CA LEU A 44 7.81 3.07 -26.26
C LEU A 44 6.67 3.22 -25.24
N LEU A 45 6.89 3.98 -24.17
CA LEU A 45 5.85 4.29 -23.19
C LEU A 45 4.71 5.11 -23.80
N LYS A 46 5.01 6.12 -24.63
CA LYS A 46 4.00 6.92 -25.35
C LYS A 46 3.23 6.11 -26.40
N ALA A 47 3.87 5.08 -26.94
CA ALA A 47 3.24 4.09 -27.81
C ALA A 47 2.47 3.01 -27.01
N GLY A 48 2.51 3.04 -25.67
CA GLY A 48 1.70 2.19 -24.79
C GLY A 48 2.20 0.79 -24.60
N VAL A 49 3.50 0.56 -24.76
CA VAL A 49 4.13 -0.76 -24.61
C VAL A 49 3.71 -1.50 -23.33
N LEU A 50 3.47 -0.78 -22.22
CA LEU A 50 3.04 -1.37 -20.94
C LEU A 50 1.73 -2.14 -21.07
N TRP A 51 0.77 -1.61 -21.82
CA TRP A 51 -0.54 -2.22 -22.00
C TRP A 51 -0.45 -3.55 -22.75
N TYR A 52 0.58 -3.74 -23.56
CA TYR A 52 0.79 -4.99 -24.29
C TYR A 52 1.61 -6.00 -23.51
N LEU A 53 2.60 -5.54 -22.74
CA LEU A 53 3.50 -6.41 -21.97
C LEU A 53 2.85 -6.96 -20.70
N ILE A 54 2.02 -6.18 -19.99
CA ILE A 54 1.41 -6.60 -18.72
C ILE A 54 0.57 -7.88 -18.87
N PRO A 55 -0.33 -8.00 -19.87
CA PRO A 55 -1.13 -9.22 -20.03
C PRO A 55 -0.31 -10.45 -20.40
N LEU A 56 0.89 -10.30 -20.96
CA LEU A 56 1.77 -11.43 -21.22
C LEU A 56 2.28 -12.07 -19.92
N LEU A 57 2.49 -11.28 -18.85
CA LEU A 57 2.89 -11.80 -17.54
C LEU A 57 1.83 -12.74 -16.94
N LEU A 58 0.55 -12.46 -17.21
CA LEU A 58 -0.63 -13.17 -16.68
C LEU A 58 -1.04 -14.38 -17.53
N GLN A 59 -0.21 -14.77 -18.50
CA GLN A 59 -0.40 -15.97 -19.33
C GLN A 59 0.56 -17.10 -18.95
N TYR A 60 1.37 -16.90 -17.91
CA TYR A 60 2.33 -17.89 -17.45
C TYR A 60 1.65 -19.05 -16.74
N ASP A 61 2.03 -20.26 -17.08
CA ASP A 61 1.59 -21.50 -16.44
C ASP A 61 2.82 -22.31 -16.00
N SER A 62 3.05 -22.37 -14.69
CA SER A 62 4.18 -23.11 -14.10
C SER A 62 4.07 -24.63 -14.27
N THR A 63 2.86 -25.16 -14.53
CA THR A 63 2.66 -26.61 -14.71
C THR A 63 3.07 -27.08 -16.11
N ALA A 64 3.23 -26.15 -17.05
CA ALA A 64 3.65 -26.39 -18.42
C ALA A 64 5.17 -26.23 -18.63
N GLU A 65 5.97 -26.17 -17.56
CA GLU A 65 7.43 -26.05 -17.65
C GLU A 65 8.08 -27.33 -18.22
N GLU A 66 8.83 -27.18 -19.32
CA GLU A 66 9.74 -28.12 -19.99
C GLU A 66 9.40 -29.63 -19.86
N SER A 67 8.34 -30.08 -20.56
CA SER A 67 8.48 -31.37 -21.23
C SER A 67 9.63 -31.22 -22.23
N ASP A 68 10.66 -32.07 -22.15
CA ASP A 68 11.79 -32.06 -23.09
C ASP A 68 11.30 -31.75 -24.51
N LYS A 69 11.95 -30.81 -25.19
CA LYS A 69 11.55 -30.30 -26.53
C LYS A 69 11.35 -31.40 -27.58
N THR A 70 11.77 -32.63 -27.29
CA THR A 70 11.58 -33.84 -28.08
C THR A 70 10.19 -34.48 -27.98
N ASP A 71 9.39 -34.19 -26.94
CA ASP A 71 8.14 -34.90 -26.64
C ASP A 71 6.86 -34.05 -26.67
N ALA A 72 6.93 -32.78 -27.09
CA ALA A 72 5.77 -31.88 -27.17
C ALA A 72 4.80 -32.27 -28.31
N HIS A 73 4.01 -33.33 -28.12
CA HIS A 73 3.02 -33.83 -29.08
C HIS A 73 1.68 -33.09 -28.93
N GLY A 74 1.62 -31.83 -29.33
CA GLY A 74 0.34 -31.10 -29.38
C GLY A 74 0.47 -29.59 -29.63
N VAL A 75 -0.41 -29.04 -30.48
CA VAL A 75 -0.48 -27.59 -30.78
C VAL A 75 -0.70 -26.77 -29.49
N GLY A 76 -1.52 -27.26 -28.56
CA GLY A 76 -1.78 -26.59 -27.27
C GLY A 76 -0.53 -26.46 -26.39
N THR A 77 0.26 -27.53 -26.26
CA THR A 77 1.52 -27.52 -25.50
C THR A 77 2.52 -26.55 -26.12
N SER A 78 2.64 -26.53 -27.45
CA SER A 78 3.52 -25.59 -28.15
C SER A 78 3.12 -24.12 -27.93
N VAL A 79 1.82 -23.81 -27.91
CA VAL A 79 1.32 -22.45 -27.63
C VAL A 79 1.63 -22.03 -26.19
N GLN A 80 1.43 -22.91 -25.21
CA GLN A 80 1.70 -22.56 -23.81
C GLN A 80 3.20 -22.39 -23.54
N ILE A 81 4.07 -23.20 -24.17
CA ILE A 81 5.53 -23.00 -24.10
C ILE A 81 5.91 -21.61 -24.63
N ALA A 82 5.30 -21.16 -25.74
CA ALA A 82 5.53 -19.82 -26.27
C ALA A 82 5.04 -18.72 -25.31
N LYS A 83 3.86 -18.88 -24.70
CA LYS A 83 3.34 -17.94 -23.70
C LYS A 83 4.25 -17.82 -22.47
N ASN A 84 4.75 -18.94 -21.95
CA ASN A 84 5.69 -18.92 -20.84
C ASN A 84 7.00 -18.20 -21.21
N LEU A 85 7.52 -18.44 -22.41
CA LEU A 85 8.69 -17.73 -22.93
C LEU A 85 8.44 -16.22 -23.06
N HIS A 86 7.28 -15.82 -23.60
CA HIS A 86 6.90 -14.42 -23.73
C HIS A 86 6.72 -13.75 -22.37
N ALA A 87 6.14 -14.43 -21.38
CA ALA A 87 6.00 -13.90 -20.03
C ALA A 87 7.36 -13.56 -19.40
N VAL A 88 8.36 -14.45 -19.56
CA VAL A 88 9.74 -14.21 -19.10
C VAL A 88 10.36 -13.02 -19.83
N LYS A 89 10.23 -12.97 -21.17
CA LYS A 89 10.77 -11.87 -21.97
C LYS A 89 10.07 -10.53 -21.71
N ALA A 90 8.77 -10.54 -21.45
CA ALA A 90 7.99 -9.36 -21.08
C ALA A 90 8.40 -8.83 -19.71
N SER A 91 8.60 -9.72 -18.73
CA SER A 91 9.15 -9.34 -17.41
C SER A 91 10.51 -8.67 -17.56
N HIS A 92 11.39 -9.23 -18.39
CA HIS A 92 12.72 -8.65 -18.67
C HIS A 92 12.62 -7.28 -19.36
N ALA A 93 11.76 -7.18 -20.38
CA ALA A 93 11.51 -5.93 -21.10
C ALA A 93 10.98 -4.82 -20.16
N LEU A 94 10.03 -5.13 -19.27
CA LEU A 94 9.49 -4.17 -18.29
C LEU A 94 10.55 -3.73 -17.27
N SER A 95 11.40 -4.65 -16.83
CA SER A 95 12.51 -4.34 -15.93
C SER A 95 13.54 -3.38 -16.57
N ARG A 96 13.86 -3.60 -17.85
CA ARG A 96 14.75 -2.72 -18.62
C ARG A 96 14.09 -1.39 -19.01
N LEU A 97 12.78 -1.36 -19.26
CA LEU A 97 12.03 -0.12 -19.53
C LEU A 97 12.01 0.83 -18.33
N SER A 98 11.92 0.27 -17.11
CA SER A 98 11.92 1.05 -15.86
C SER A 98 13.31 1.37 -15.34
N GLY A 99 14.35 0.70 -15.85
CA GLY A 99 15.71 0.83 -15.34
C GLY A 99 15.88 0.26 -13.94
N LEU A 100 15.08 -0.76 -13.59
CA LEU A 100 15.10 -1.42 -12.28
C LEU A 100 16.11 -2.58 -12.22
N VAL A 101 16.58 -3.09 -13.36
CA VAL A 101 17.48 -4.25 -13.43
C VAL A 101 18.96 -3.84 -13.35
N ASP A 102 19.70 -4.52 -12.47
CA ASP A 102 21.16 -4.47 -12.43
C ASP A 102 21.76 -5.59 -13.30
N GLU A 103 21.93 -5.27 -14.59
CA GLU A 103 22.58 -6.11 -15.60
C GLU A 103 23.96 -5.55 -16.02
N GLU A 104 24.72 -6.37 -16.76
CA GLU A 104 26.04 -5.95 -17.29
C GLU A 104 25.96 -4.67 -18.13
N ILE A 105 24.84 -4.49 -18.85
CA ILE A 105 24.52 -3.26 -19.57
C ILE A 105 23.33 -2.61 -18.86
N PRO A 106 23.58 -1.61 -18.00
CA PRO A 106 22.51 -0.92 -17.28
C PRO A 106 21.66 -0.10 -18.24
N THR A 107 20.40 0.09 -17.84
CA THR A 107 19.45 0.96 -18.55
C THR A 107 19.18 2.20 -17.71
N PRO A 108 18.93 3.37 -18.31
CA PRO A 108 18.60 4.57 -17.57
C PRO A 108 17.32 4.37 -16.75
N TYR A 109 17.32 4.89 -15.52
CA TYR A 109 16.16 4.84 -14.65
C TYR A 109 15.03 5.71 -15.21
N ASN A 110 13.84 5.12 -15.39
CA ASN A 110 12.67 5.81 -15.89
C ASN A 110 11.59 5.86 -14.80
N GLN A 111 11.50 7.02 -14.13
CA GLN A 111 10.55 7.27 -13.05
C GLN A 111 9.11 6.99 -13.49
N ALA A 112 8.71 7.45 -14.68
CA ALA A 112 7.34 7.32 -15.15
C ALA A 112 6.96 5.85 -15.40
N ALA A 113 7.87 5.03 -15.92
CA ALA A 113 7.67 3.60 -16.05
C ALA A 113 7.65 2.89 -14.69
N ALA A 114 8.53 3.26 -13.77
CA ALA A 114 8.58 2.68 -12.43
C ALA A 114 7.30 2.97 -11.63
N ASP A 115 6.80 4.21 -11.69
CA ASP A 115 5.55 4.61 -11.02
C ASP A 115 4.33 3.92 -11.62
N ALA A 116 4.25 3.84 -12.95
CA ALA A 116 3.19 3.12 -13.63
C ALA A 116 3.18 1.63 -13.25
N LEU A 117 4.34 0.97 -13.24
CA LEU A 117 4.46 -0.42 -12.82
C LEU A 117 4.10 -0.62 -11.34
N ARG A 118 4.50 0.32 -10.48
CA ARG A 118 4.16 0.31 -9.05
C ARG A 118 2.66 0.45 -8.82
N ALA A 119 1.97 1.28 -9.62
CA ALA A 119 0.52 1.42 -9.57
C ALA A 119 -0.20 0.18 -10.11
N LEU A 120 0.23 -0.34 -11.27
CA LEU A 120 -0.43 -1.44 -11.96
C LEU A 120 -0.17 -2.79 -11.31
N LEU A 121 1.07 -3.11 -10.92
CA LEU A 121 1.41 -4.40 -10.31
C LEU A 121 1.33 -4.39 -8.79
N THR A 122 1.11 -3.24 -8.15
CA THR A 122 1.34 -2.99 -6.71
C THR A 122 2.83 -2.94 -6.34
N PRO A 123 3.21 -2.23 -5.25
CA PRO A 123 4.60 -2.00 -4.89
C PRO A 123 5.51 -3.22 -4.81
N LYS A 124 5.08 -4.26 -4.09
CA LYS A 124 5.91 -5.43 -3.84
C LYS A 124 6.15 -6.24 -5.11
N LEU A 125 5.11 -6.50 -5.91
CA LEU A 125 5.24 -7.23 -7.16
C LEU A 125 6.06 -6.44 -8.19
N ALA A 126 5.88 -5.12 -8.29
CA ALA A 126 6.73 -4.28 -9.14
C ALA A 126 8.20 -4.35 -8.73
N SER A 127 8.51 -4.41 -7.43
CA SER A 127 9.88 -4.55 -6.94
C SER A 127 10.54 -5.87 -7.36
N MET A 128 9.76 -6.94 -7.56
CA MET A 128 10.28 -8.24 -8.00
C MET A 128 10.78 -8.22 -9.44
N LEU A 129 10.44 -7.21 -10.25
CA LEU A 129 11.02 -7.01 -11.59
C LEU A 129 12.53 -6.77 -11.54
N LYS A 130 13.07 -6.33 -10.39
CA LYS A 130 14.52 -6.19 -10.17
C LYS A 130 15.26 -7.53 -10.19
N ASN A 131 14.56 -8.63 -9.90
CA ASN A 131 15.18 -9.94 -9.79
C ASN A 131 15.53 -10.49 -11.19
N LYS A 132 16.76 -11.00 -11.32
CA LYS A 132 17.23 -11.64 -12.56
C LYS A 132 16.40 -12.88 -12.95
N LEU A 133 15.73 -13.51 -11.98
CA LEU A 133 14.84 -14.63 -12.20
C LEU A 133 13.39 -14.15 -12.19
N ALA A 134 12.80 -14.05 -13.39
CA ALA A 134 11.39 -13.67 -13.55
C ALA A 134 10.42 -14.72 -12.97
N LYS A 135 10.88 -15.95 -12.70
CA LYS A 135 10.02 -17.07 -12.29
C LYS A 135 9.20 -16.79 -11.04
N ASP A 136 9.79 -16.21 -9.99
CA ASP A 136 9.09 -15.96 -8.73
C ASP A 136 7.96 -14.94 -8.92
N LEU A 137 8.22 -13.88 -9.70
CA LEU A 137 7.21 -12.89 -10.05
C LEU A 137 6.08 -13.53 -10.87
N LEU A 138 6.43 -14.28 -11.92
CA LEU A 138 5.45 -14.90 -12.80
C LEU A 138 4.60 -15.94 -12.08
N PHE A 139 5.22 -16.75 -11.20
CA PHE A 139 4.50 -17.69 -10.35
C PHE A 139 3.52 -16.96 -9.43
N THR A 140 3.97 -15.88 -8.78
CA THR A 140 3.14 -15.10 -7.86
C THR A 140 1.98 -14.42 -8.59
N LEU A 141 2.25 -13.81 -9.75
CA LEU A 141 1.23 -13.14 -10.56
C LEU A 141 0.13 -14.10 -11.03
N ASN A 142 0.46 -15.38 -11.25
CA ASN A 142 -0.50 -16.38 -11.76
C ASN A 142 -1.06 -17.29 -10.65
N SER A 143 -0.75 -16.99 -9.39
CA SER A 143 -1.28 -17.66 -8.22
C SER A 143 -2.26 -16.76 -7.44
N ASN A 144 -2.89 -17.30 -6.40
CA ASN A 144 -3.55 -16.50 -5.37
C ASN A 144 -2.62 -16.43 -4.17
N LEU A 145 -2.23 -15.22 -3.78
CA LEU A 145 -1.35 -14.97 -2.64
C LEU A 145 -1.95 -13.86 -1.78
N GLU A 146 -2.01 -14.12 -0.47
CA GLU A 146 -2.39 -13.14 0.53
C GLU A 146 -1.34 -13.16 1.65
N SER A 147 -0.40 -12.23 1.55
CA SER A 147 0.66 -11.96 2.51
C SER A 147 0.65 -10.49 2.92
N PRO A 148 1.31 -10.10 4.01
CA PRO A 148 1.31 -8.72 4.49
C PRO A 148 1.76 -7.68 3.45
N GLU A 149 2.60 -8.05 2.48
CA GLU A 149 3.06 -7.13 1.42
C GLU A 149 2.32 -7.32 0.08
N ILE A 150 1.55 -8.41 -0.08
CA ILE A 150 0.90 -8.78 -1.35
C ILE A 150 -0.51 -9.29 -1.08
N ILE A 151 -1.52 -8.58 -1.59
CA ILE A 151 -2.86 -9.13 -1.81
C ILE A 151 -3.05 -9.26 -3.32
N TRP A 152 -2.96 -10.48 -3.83
CA TRP A 152 -3.07 -10.76 -5.25
C TRP A 152 -3.91 -12.00 -5.49
N ASN A 153 -5.05 -11.85 -6.16
CA ASN A 153 -5.99 -12.93 -6.38
C ASN A 153 -6.69 -12.78 -7.75
N SER A 154 -7.72 -13.60 -7.97
CA SER A 154 -8.45 -13.59 -9.24
C SER A 154 -9.21 -12.27 -9.49
N SER A 155 -9.66 -11.57 -8.43
CA SER A 155 -10.31 -10.26 -8.54
C SER A 155 -9.31 -9.19 -8.97
N THR A 156 -8.17 -9.09 -8.27
CA THR A 156 -7.14 -8.09 -8.61
C THR A 156 -6.62 -8.28 -10.03
N ARG A 157 -6.37 -9.53 -10.44
CA ARG A 157 -6.00 -9.84 -11.83
C ARG A 157 -7.06 -9.41 -12.84
N ALA A 158 -8.34 -9.68 -12.56
CA ALA A 158 -9.43 -9.31 -13.45
C ALA A 158 -9.59 -7.79 -13.57
N GLU A 159 -9.48 -7.06 -12.46
CA GLU A 159 -9.51 -5.59 -12.44
C GLU A 159 -8.37 -4.98 -13.26
N LEU A 160 -7.14 -5.49 -13.09
CA LEU A 160 -5.98 -5.05 -13.89
C LEU A 160 -6.19 -5.32 -15.38
N LEU A 161 -6.59 -6.54 -15.75
CA LEU A 161 -6.79 -6.90 -17.16
C LEU A 161 -7.91 -6.07 -17.79
N LYS A 162 -9.01 -5.84 -17.06
CA LYS A 162 -10.11 -4.99 -17.51
C LYS A 162 -9.62 -3.56 -17.79
N PHE A 163 -8.87 -2.98 -16.85
CA PHE A 163 -8.31 -1.64 -17.02
C PHE A 163 -7.34 -1.58 -18.22
N VAL A 164 -6.45 -2.55 -18.36
CA VAL A 164 -5.51 -2.63 -19.50
C VAL A 164 -6.26 -2.69 -20.83
N GLU A 165 -7.35 -3.45 -20.91
CA GLU A 165 -8.16 -3.55 -22.13
C GLU A 165 -8.89 -2.24 -22.46
N GLU A 166 -9.40 -1.52 -21.44
CA GLU A 166 -9.97 -0.18 -21.62
C GLU A 166 -8.93 0.81 -22.18
N GLN A 167 -7.69 0.75 -21.69
CA GLN A 167 -6.59 1.57 -22.19
C GLN A 167 -6.26 1.23 -23.65
N ARG A 168 -6.14 -0.06 -24.00
CA ARG A 168 -5.90 -0.50 -25.38
C ARG A 168 -6.98 -0.03 -26.35
N ALA A 169 -8.25 -0.09 -25.94
CA ALA A 169 -9.36 0.39 -26.76
C ALA A 169 -9.31 1.91 -27.00
N SER A 170 -8.87 2.68 -25.99
CA SER A 170 -8.79 4.14 -26.07
C SER A 170 -7.73 4.67 -27.05
N LEU A 171 -6.64 3.93 -27.29
CA LEU A 171 -5.57 4.31 -28.21
C LEU A 171 -6.07 4.53 -29.64
N SER A 172 -7.03 3.70 -30.07
CA SER A 172 -7.59 3.73 -31.42
C SER A 172 -8.18 5.10 -31.80
N HIS A 173 -8.46 5.95 -30.80
CA HIS A 173 -9.05 7.27 -30.98
C HIS A 173 -8.08 8.45 -30.81
N HIS A 174 -7.01 8.31 -30.02
CA HIS A 174 -6.16 9.45 -29.59
C HIS A 174 -4.71 9.42 -30.11
N GLY A 175 -4.24 8.28 -30.64
CA GLY A 175 -2.94 8.17 -31.32
C GLY A 175 -1.69 8.25 -30.44
N SER A 176 -1.83 8.41 -29.11
CA SER A 176 -0.75 8.28 -28.12
C SER A 176 -1.33 8.02 -26.74
N TYR A 177 -0.59 7.32 -25.88
CA TYR A 177 -0.94 7.04 -24.49
C TYR A 177 -0.38 8.09 -23.53
N ASP A 178 -1.19 8.56 -22.58
CA ASP A 178 -0.72 9.30 -21.41
C ASP A 178 -0.55 8.33 -20.23
N LEU A 179 0.66 8.24 -19.69
CA LEU A 179 0.94 7.42 -18.51
C LEU A 179 0.19 7.90 -17.26
N LYS A 180 -0.34 9.13 -17.25
CA LYS A 180 -1.18 9.61 -16.15
C LYS A 180 -2.40 8.73 -15.89
N ASP A 181 -2.93 8.08 -16.93
CA ASP A 181 -4.08 7.18 -16.78
C ASP A 181 -3.70 5.98 -15.90
N SER A 182 -2.47 5.49 -15.98
CA SER A 182 -1.97 4.42 -15.11
C SER A 182 -1.89 4.81 -13.63
N HIS A 183 -1.66 6.09 -13.32
CA HIS A 183 -1.63 6.59 -11.94
C HIS A 183 -3.03 6.81 -11.36
N SER A 184 -4.06 6.90 -12.21
CA SER A 184 -5.46 7.00 -11.78
C SER A 184 -6.09 5.65 -11.46
N PHE A 185 -5.42 4.55 -11.83
CA PHE A 185 -5.91 3.20 -11.59
C PHE A 185 -5.89 2.88 -10.09
N VAL A 186 -7.06 2.49 -9.58
CA VAL A 186 -7.25 2.08 -8.20
C VAL A 186 -7.99 0.75 -8.18
N TYR A 187 -7.44 -0.22 -7.47
CA TYR A 187 -8.09 -1.50 -7.25
C TYR A 187 -9.27 -1.35 -6.29
N GLU A 188 -10.47 -1.71 -6.76
CA GLU A 188 -11.66 -1.75 -5.90
C GLU A 188 -11.50 -2.82 -4.82
N ALA A 189 -10.93 -3.99 -5.18
CA ALA A 189 -10.66 -5.06 -4.23
C ALA A 189 -9.71 -4.64 -3.08
N LEU A 190 -8.80 -3.69 -3.34
CA LEU A 190 -7.83 -3.22 -2.34
C LEU A 190 -8.27 -1.92 -1.67
N SER A 191 -9.26 -1.21 -2.19
CA SER A 191 -9.73 0.10 -1.69
C SER A 191 -10.23 0.09 -0.25
N LYS A 192 -10.62 -1.09 0.27
CA LYS A 192 -11.13 -1.28 1.64
C LYS A 192 -10.05 -1.75 2.63
N GLU A 193 -8.85 -2.03 2.14
CA GLU A 193 -7.75 -2.51 2.96
C GLU A 193 -6.95 -1.34 3.55
N LEU A 194 -6.50 -1.49 4.79
CA LEU A 194 -5.63 -0.51 5.42
C LEU A 194 -4.17 -0.80 5.03
N TYR A 195 -3.66 -0.01 4.09
CA TYR A 195 -2.33 -0.18 3.50
C TYR A 195 -1.38 0.94 3.95
N ILE A 196 -0.43 0.61 4.82
CA ILE A 196 0.50 1.58 5.45
C ILE A 196 1.93 1.06 5.32
N GLY A 197 2.85 1.91 4.89
CA GLY A 197 4.28 1.55 4.79
C GLY A 197 4.55 0.32 3.92
N ASN A 198 3.82 0.18 2.81
CA ASN A 198 3.83 -0.99 1.91
C ASN A 198 3.25 -2.29 2.49
N VAL A 199 2.51 -2.24 3.60
CA VAL A 199 1.97 -3.41 4.30
C VAL A 199 0.46 -3.30 4.50
N TYR A 200 -0.27 -4.38 4.24
CA TYR A 200 -1.70 -4.54 4.53
C TYR A 200 -1.88 -4.96 5.99
N LEU A 201 -2.35 -4.04 6.83
CA LEU A 201 -2.36 -4.23 8.29
C LEU A 201 -3.24 -5.40 8.73
N ARG A 202 -4.33 -5.67 8.02
CA ARG A 202 -5.19 -6.83 8.29
C ARG A 202 -4.41 -8.13 8.18
N VAL A 203 -3.76 -8.33 7.04
CA VAL A 203 -3.01 -9.55 6.77
C VAL A 203 -1.80 -9.66 7.70
N TYR A 204 -1.13 -8.55 8.01
CA TYR A 204 -0.02 -8.54 8.97
C TYR A 204 -0.44 -8.91 10.39
N ASN A 205 -1.58 -8.40 10.86
CA ASN A 205 -2.10 -8.74 12.18
C ASN A 205 -2.55 -10.21 12.28
N ASP A 206 -3.03 -10.80 11.18
CA ASP A 206 -3.35 -12.23 11.09
C ASP A 206 -2.10 -13.11 10.93
N GLN A 207 -1.00 -12.57 10.41
CA GLN A 207 0.27 -13.25 10.14
C GLN A 207 1.47 -12.49 10.75
N PRO A 208 1.55 -12.36 12.09
CA PRO A 208 2.55 -11.52 12.76
C PRO A 208 3.99 -12.02 12.58
N ASP A 209 4.16 -13.32 12.30
CA ASP A 209 5.47 -13.94 12.11
C ASP A 209 6.09 -13.65 10.73
N PHE A 210 5.38 -12.97 9.82
CA PHE A 210 5.90 -12.64 8.49
C PHE A 210 7.08 -11.65 8.55
N GLU A 211 8.10 -11.85 7.71
CA GLU A 211 9.28 -10.98 7.62
C GLU A 211 9.03 -9.84 6.63
N ILE A 212 8.88 -8.63 7.15
CA ILE A 212 8.69 -7.42 6.35
C ILE A 212 10.04 -7.00 5.76
N THR A 213 10.03 -6.58 4.49
CA THR A 213 11.23 -6.22 3.73
C THR A 213 11.90 -4.97 4.28
N GLU A 214 11.10 -3.95 4.59
CA GLU A 214 11.54 -2.63 5.06
C GLU A 214 10.90 -2.33 6.43
N PRO A 215 11.35 -3.00 7.51
CA PRO A 215 10.70 -2.90 8.82
C PRO A 215 10.86 -1.53 9.48
N GLU A 216 11.94 -0.79 9.16
CA GLU A 216 12.16 0.58 9.66
C GLU A 216 11.17 1.57 9.04
N ASP A 217 11.03 1.55 7.72
CA ASP A 217 10.08 2.40 6.99
C ASP A 217 8.63 2.08 7.39
N PHE A 218 8.31 0.80 7.56
CA PHE A 218 7.01 0.38 8.05
C PHE A 218 6.73 0.88 9.48
N CYS A 219 7.72 0.80 10.37
CA CYS A 219 7.60 1.31 11.74
C CYS A 219 7.31 2.83 11.76
N LEU A 220 8.06 3.61 10.97
CA LEU A 220 7.85 5.06 10.84
C LEU A 220 6.46 5.37 10.28
N ALA A 221 6.05 4.67 9.22
CA ALA A 221 4.75 4.85 8.60
C ALA A 221 3.60 4.55 9.57
N LEU A 222 3.74 3.53 10.44
CA LEU A 222 2.75 3.22 11.47
C LEU A 222 2.63 4.34 12.52
N VAL A 223 3.76 4.89 12.98
CA VAL A 223 3.76 5.99 13.95
C VAL A 223 3.14 7.25 13.35
N ASP A 224 3.50 7.58 12.10
CA ASP A 224 2.94 8.73 11.39
C ASP A 224 1.44 8.55 11.12
N PHE A 225 1.00 7.33 10.79
CA PHE A 225 -0.41 6.99 10.66
C PHE A 225 -1.17 7.18 11.97
N ILE A 226 -0.66 6.68 13.09
CA ILE A 226 -1.27 6.86 14.41
C ILE A 226 -1.35 8.36 14.77
N SER A 227 -0.27 9.12 14.55
CA SER A 227 -0.25 10.57 14.73
C SER A 227 -1.35 11.27 13.92
N HIS A 228 -1.49 10.93 12.63
CA HIS A 228 -2.54 11.48 11.79
C HIS A 228 -3.95 11.13 12.30
N LEU A 229 -4.19 9.90 12.76
CA LEU A 229 -5.50 9.52 13.31
C LEU A 229 -5.84 10.28 14.59
N VAL A 230 -4.86 10.45 15.48
CA VAL A 230 -5.06 11.12 16.77
C VAL A 230 -5.29 12.62 16.59
N HIS A 231 -4.54 13.28 15.71
CA HIS A 231 -4.71 14.71 15.45
C HIS A 231 -5.96 15.06 14.63
N ASN A 232 -6.44 14.13 13.79
CA ASN A 232 -7.67 14.32 13.01
C ASN A 232 -8.92 13.80 13.73
N ALA A 233 -8.79 13.24 14.94
CA ALA A 233 -9.93 12.82 15.72
C ALA A 233 -10.85 14.03 15.99
N PRO A 234 -12.18 13.89 15.89
CA PRO A 234 -13.10 14.98 16.17
C PRO A 234 -12.85 15.45 17.61
N ALA A 235 -12.29 16.65 17.74
CA ALA A 235 -12.08 17.27 19.04
C ALA A 235 -13.46 17.37 19.70
N ALA A 236 -13.64 16.67 20.82
CA ALA A 236 -14.80 16.88 21.65
C ALA A 236 -14.86 18.39 21.95
N SER A 237 -15.87 19.07 21.38
CA SER A 237 -16.11 20.48 21.59
C SER A 237 -16.38 20.68 23.08
N MET A 238 -15.33 20.97 23.83
CA MET A 238 -15.42 21.37 25.22
C MET A 238 -15.83 22.86 25.24
N ASP A 239 -17.03 23.14 24.75
CA ASP A 239 -17.69 24.43 24.96
C ASP A 239 -18.15 24.50 26.41
N THR A 240 -17.18 24.80 27.26
CA THR A 240 -17.41 25.37 28.59
C THR A 240 -18.02 26.75 28.38
N HIS A 241 -19.33 26.82 28.16
CA HIS A 241 -20.07 28.06 28.30
C HIS A 241 -20.06 28.45 29.79
N VAL A 242 -19.04 29.22 30.16
CA VAL A 242 -19.03 30.02 31.37
C VAL A 242 -20.20 30.99 31.24
N ASN A 243 -21.24 30.76 32.05
CA ASN A 243 -22.29 31.73 32.28
C ASN A 243 -21.67 33.04 32.78
N SER A 244 -21.62 34.05 31.91
CA SER A 244 -21.61 35.44 32.34
C SER A 244 -22.97 36.06 32.00
N ASP A 245 -23.76 36.14 33.05
CA ASP A 245 -24.98 36.91 33.20
C ASP A 245 -24.83 38.36 32.71
N VAL A 246 -25.63 38.78 31.73
CA VAL A 246 -26.12 40.16 31.61
C VAL A 246 -27.57 40.14 31.10
N THR A 247 -28.44 40.56 32.00
CA THR A 247 -29.86 40.88 31.82
C THR A 247 -30.14 41.84 30.66
N THR A 248 -31.17 41.57 29.85
CA THR A 248 -32.15 42.61 29.45
C THR A 248 -33.45 41.99 28.95
N ASP A 249 -34.53 42.61 29.41
CA ASP A 249 -35.94 42.24 29.39
C ASP A 249 -36.60 42.45 28.00
N GLY A 250 -37.63 41.66 27.66
CA GLY A 250 -38.41 41.87 26.42
C GLY A 250 -39.22 40.70 25.86
N SER A 251 -40.33 40.35 26.55
CA SER A 251 -41.66 39.99 25.97
C SER A 251 -41.84 38.82 24.97
N ALA A 252 -42.45 37.76 25.48
CA ALA A 252 -43.40 36.77 24.93
C ALA A 252 -43.76 36.75 23.42
N GLU A 253 -43.66 35.56 22.81
CA GLU A 253 -44.80 34.82 22.20
C GLU A 253 -44.44 33.33 22.01
N GLN A 254 -45.34 32.44 22.45
CA GLN A 254 -45.27 30.99 22.28
C GLN A 254 -45.77 30.59 20.89
N HIS A 255 -45.09 29.68 20.19
CA HIS A 255 -45.78 28.64 19.41
C HIS A 255 -44.91 27.38 19.24
N SER A 256 -45.62 26.26 19.25
CA SER A 256 -45.22 24.87 19.45
C SER A 256 -44.59 24.16 18.24
N SER A 257 -43.67 23.25 18.55
CA SER A 257 -43.47 21.90 17.97
C SER A 257 -43.25 21.74 16.46
N ASP A 258 -42.03 21.41 16.07
CA ASP A 258 -41.77 20.19 15.29
C ASP A 258 -40.31 19.74 15.49
N ASP A 259 -40.15 18.72 16.33
CA ASP A 259 -38.89 18.12 16.73
C ASP A 259 -38.70 16.83 15.93
N SER A 260 -37.94 16.89 14.83
CA SER A 260 -37.50 15.74 14.04
C SER A 260 -36.34 16.11 13.11
N SER A 261 -35.20 16.56 13.68
CA SER A 261 -33.95 16.69 12.92
C SER A 261 -32.72 16.10 13.61
N ALA A 262 -32.87 15.47 14.77
CA ALA A 262 -31.74 15.02 15.60
C ALA A 262 -31.20 13.60 15.31
N SER A 263 -31.74 12.84 14.34
CA SER A 263 -31.40 11.41 14.18
C SER A 263 -30.49 11.04 12.99
N LEU A 264 -30.06 12.01 12.18
CA LEU A 264 -29.17 11.77 11.04
C LEU A 264 -27.70 12.00 11.39
N ASP A 265 -27.42 13.01 12.23
CA ASP A 265 -26.06 13.44 12.58
C ASP A 265 -25.36 12.49 13.58
N GLY A 266 -26.14 11.88 14.49
CA GLY A 266 -25.60 10.91 15.46
C GLY A 266 -25.11 9.60 14.82
N LYS A 267 -25.72 9.16 13.71
CA LYS A 267 -25.34 7.90 13.04
C LYS A 267 -24.07 8.03 12.19
N SER A 268 -23.78 9.21 11.65
CA SER A 268 -22.52 9.48 10.94
C SER A 268 -21.36 9.53 11.93
N LEU A 269 -21.52 10.26 13.04
CA LEU A 269 -20.51 10.37 14.10
C LEU A 269 -20.16 8.99 14.72
N GLU A 270 -21.17 8.18 15.06
CA GLU A 270 -20.93 6.82 15.59
C GLU A 270 -20.18 5.90 14.60
N ARG A 271 -20.39 6.09 13.30
CA ARG A 271 -19.72 5.29 12.25
C ARG A 271 -18.27 5.73 12.06
N GLU A 272 -18.01 7.04 12.10
CA GLU A 272 -16.67 7.61 12.02
C GLU A 272 -15.83 7.23 13.24
N ASP A 273 -16.42 7.30 14.44
CA ASP A 273 -15.77 6.85 15.67
C ASP A 273 -15.43 5.35 15.62
N LEU A 274 -16.33 4.51 15.09
CA LEU A 274 -16.08 3.07 14.95
C LEU A 274 -14.92 2.77 13.98
N GLU A 275 -14.86 3.50 12.86
CA GLU A 275 -13.78 3.35 11.88
C GLU A 275 -12.44 3.85 12.44
N LEU A 276 -12.45 4.97 13.17
CA LEU A 276 -11.26 5.50 13.85
C LEU A 276 -10.74 4.51 14.90
N VAL A 277 -11.62 3.92 15.72
CA VAL A 277 -11.24 2.89 16.69
C VAL A 277 -10.61 1.69 16.02
N LYS A 278 -11.25 1.19 14.96
CA LYS A 278 -10.74 0.04 14.21
C LYS A 278 -9.37 0.34 13.62
N ASN A 279 -9.18 1.50 13.01
CA ASN A 279 -7.90 1.88 12.38
C ASN A 279 -6.78 2.06 13.42
N LEU A 280 -7.08 2.69 14.56
CA LEU A 280 -6.13 2.79 15.68
C LEU A 280 -5.78 1.41 16.24
N GLN A 281 -6.76 0.53 16.44
CA GLN A 281 -6.52 -0.84 16.89
C GLN A 281 -5.59 -1.59 15.95
N TYR A 282 -5.84 -1.52 14.63
CA TYR A 282 -5.00 -2.20 13.64
C TYR A 282 -3.58 -1.63 13.63
N GLY A 283 -3.42 -0.31 13.64
CA GLY A 283 -2.11 0.35 13.67
C GLY A 283 -1.30 0.02 14.93
N LEU A 284 -1.92 0.11 16.11
CA LEU A 284 -1.27 -0.20 17.39
C LEU A 284 -0.90 -1.67 17.52
N LEU A 285 -1.78 -2.57 17.08
CA LEU A 285 -1.52 -4.01 17.08
C LEU A 285 -0.36 -4.36 16.13
N SER A 286 -0.35 -3.79 14.92
CA SER A 286 0.75 -3.97 13.97
C SER A 286 2.07 -3.44 14.55
N LEU A 287 2.06 -2.26 15.19
CA LEU A 287 3.26 -1.71 15.83
C LEU A 287 3.75 -2.59 16.99
N GLN A 288 2.83 -3.15 17.78
CA GLN A 288 3.16 -4.10 18.85
C GLN A 288 3.83 -5.36 18.29
N HIS A 289 3.26 -5.97 17.25
CA HIS A 289 3.83 -7.16 16.61
C HIS A 289 5.22 -6.87 16.06
N LEU A 290 5.38 -5.74 15.37
CA LEU A 290 6.63 -5.33 14.75
C LEU A 290 7.75 -5.11 15.78
N LEU A 291 7.47 -4.37 16.86
CA LEU A 291 8.44 -4.12 17.94
C LEU A 291 8.75 -5.36 18.77
N THR A 292 7.78 -6.29 18.90
CA THR A 292 8.02 -7.57 19.59
C THR A 292 8.96 -8.44 18.79
N LYS A 293 8.82 -8.47 17.45
CA LYS A 293 9.68 -9.23 16.57
C LYS A 293 11.06 -8.59 16.40
N ASN A 294 11.12 -7.27 16.30
CA ASN A 294 12.35 -6.50 16.05
C ASN A 294 12.55 -5.41 17.11
N PRO A 295 13.09 -5.75 18.31
CA PRO A 295 13.27 -4.78 19.39
C PRO A 295 14.17 -3.59 19.04
N ASN A 296 15.10 -3.77 18.10
CA ASN A 296 16.02 -2.72 17.64
C ASN A 296 15.30 -1.52 17.00
N LEU A 297 14.08 -1.72 16.48
CA LEU A 297 13.25 -0.66 15.91
C LEU A 297 12.79 0.36 16.94
N ALA A 298 12.90 0.06 18.24
CA ALA A 298 12.68 1.06 19.29
C ALA A 298 13.56 2.31 19.12
N SER A 299 14.76 2.15 18.53
CA SER A 299 15.65 3.28 18.20
C SER A 299 15.01 4.29 17.24
N VAL A 300 14.21 3.81 16.29
CA VAL A 300 13.52 4.61 15.28
C VAL A 300 12.39 5.46 15.91
N VAL A 301 11.79 4.95 16.99
CA VAL A 301 10.68 5.61 17.71
C VAL A 301 11.17 6.39 18.95
N SER A 302 12.48 6.46 19.21
CA SER A 302 13.03 7.00 20.46
C SER A 302 12.89 8.52 20.65
N THR A 303 12.47 9.25 19.63
CA THR A 303 12.31 10.71 19.72
C THR A 303 10.99 11.08 20.39
N LYS A 304 10.99 12.21 21.13
CA LYS A 304 9.80 12.71 21.82
C LYS A 304 8.61 12.89 20.87
N GLU A 305 8.86 13.41 19.67
CA GLU A 305 7.83 13.66 18.65
C GLU A 305 7.14 12.37 18.18
N LYS A 306 7.88 11.25 18.11
CA LYS A 306 7.35 9.95 17.68
C LYS A 306 6.63 9.20 18.81
N LEU A 307 6.93 9.51 20.07
CA LEU A 307 6.26 8.93 21.23
C LEU A 307 4.97 9.66 21.62
N LEU A 308 4.90 10.98 21.37
CA LEU A 308 3.76 11.81 21.74
C LEU A 308 2.40 11.25 21.25
N PRO A 309 2.24 10.80 19.99
CA PRO A 309 0.97 10.24 19.50
C PRO A 309 0.47 9.05 20.33
N LEU A 310 1.37 8.24 20.87
CA LEU A 310 1.00 7.07 21.69
C LEU A 310 0.40 7.48 23.03
N PHE A 311 0.85 8.61 23.60
CA PHE A 311 0.29 9.17 24.82
C PHE A 311 -1.03 9.90 24.56
N GLU A 312 -1.13 10.61 23.44
CA GLU A 312 -2.36 11.32 23.04
C GLU A 312 -3.53 10.36 22.79
N CYS A 313 -3.26 9.11 22.36
CA CYS A 313 -4.28 8.05 22.27
C CYS A 313 -5.08 7.87 23.57
N PHE A 314 -4.48 8.08 24.75
CA PHE A 314 -5.20 7.94 26.03
C PHE A 314 -6.22 9.05 26.27
N SER A 315 -6.05 10.20 25.62
CA SER A 315 -6.91 11.37 25.79
C SER A 315 -8.09 11.39 24.81
N LEU A 316 -8.16 10.42 23.89
CA LEU A 316 -9.26 10.31 22.94
C LEU A 316 -10.58 9.96 23.63
N PRO A 317 -11.72 10.56 23.25
CA PRO A 317 -13.04 10.24 23.83
C PRO A 317 -13.39 8.76 23.74
N VAL A 318 -12.93 8.10 22.67
CA VAL A 318 -13.21 6.70 22.36
C VAL A 318 -12.37 5.70 23.15
N SER A 319 -11.40 6.18 23.94
CA SER A 319 -10.53 5.34 24.77
C SER A 319 -11.23 4.74 25.98
N SER A 320 -12.39 5.28 26.38
CA SER A 320 -13.15 4.76 27.53
C SER A 320 -13.94 3.49 27.22
N SER A 321 -14.29 3.26 25.94
CA SER A 321 -15.13 2.16 25.48
C SER A 321 -14.37 1.11 24.66
N SER A 322 -13.08 1.34 24.37
CA SER A 322 -12.26 0.50 23.51
C SER A 322 -11.05 -0.07 24.25
N ASN A 323 -10.39 -1.06 23.63
CA ASN A 323 -9.14 -1.65 24.12
C ASN A 323 -7.88 -0.85 23.68
N ILE A 324 -8.05 0.36 23.15
CA ILE A 324 -6.95 1.22 22.67
C ILE A 324 -5.93 1.51 23.78
N PRO A 325 -6.33 1.90 25.00
CA PRO A 325 -5.37 2.14 26.08
C PRO A 325 -4.50 0.92 26.41
N GLN A 326 -5.07 -0.28 26.39
CA GLN A 326 -4.33 -1.52 26.66
C GLN A 326 -3.29 -1.79 25.55
N LEU A 327 -3.66 -1.59 24.28
CA LEU A 327 -2.74 -1.73 23.15
C LEU A 327 -1.61 -0.69 23.20
N CYS A 328 -1.92 0.57 23.50
CA CYS A 328 -0.92 1.62 23.71
C CYS A 328 0.07 1.26 24.82
N LEU A 329 -0.43 0.76 25.96
CA LEU A 329 0.43 0.35 27.07
C LEU A 329 1.32 -0.85 26.70
N LEU A 330 0.84 -1.79 25.90
CA LEU A 330 1.65 -2.91 25.41
C LEU A 330 2.78 -2.42 24.50
N VAL A 331 2.50 -1.48 23.60
CA VAL A 331 3.53 -0.85 22.75
C VAL A 331 4.54 -0.08 23.61
N LEU A 332 4.07 0.79 24.51
CA LEU A 332 4.95 1.57 25.39
C LEU A 332 5.80 0.69 26.29
N SER A 333 5.25 -0.41 26.82
CA SER A 333 5.99 -1.38 27.63
C SER A 333 7.12 -2.07 26.85
N ARG A 334 6.97 -2.23 25.54
CA ARG A 334 8.08 -2.70 24.69
C ARG A 334 9.12 -1.62 24.48
N LEU A 335 8.69 -0.37 24.26
CA LEU A 335 9.60 0.76 24.10
C LEU A 335 10.41 1.06 25.37
N THR A 336 9.85 0.84 26.57
CA THR A 336 10.59 1.03 27.82
C THR A 336 11.76 0.08 28.03
N THR A 337 11.86 -0.99 27.22
CA THR A 337 13.06 -1.86 27.22
C THR A 337 14.28 -1.20 26.57
N TYR A 338 14.09 -0.06 25.89
CA TYR A 338 15.15 0.70 25.23
C TYR A 338 15.39 2.04 25.96
N ALA A 339 16.61 2.23 26.48
CA ALA A 339 16.94 3.37 27.35
C ALA A 339 16.65 4.76 26.74
N PRO A 340 16.98 5.05 25.46
CA PRO A 340 16.61 6.33 24.83
C PRO A 340 15.10 6.61 24.80
N CYS A 341 14.25 5.59 24.64
CA CYS A 341 12.81 5.76 24.73
C CYS A 341 12.38 6.16 26.14
N VAL A 342 12.97 5.53 27.18
CA VAL A 342 12.68 5.87 28.58
C VAL A 342 13.10 7.32 28.88
N GLU A 343 14.28 7.74 28.44
CA GLU A 343 14.75 9.11 28.60
C GLU A 343 13.79 10.13 27.94
N ALA A 344 13.33 9.83 26.72
CA ALA A 344 12.36 10.67 26.02
C ALA A 344 10.99 10.70 26.71
N MET A 345 10.54 9.57 27.28
CA MET A 345 9.29 9.49 28.06
C MET A 345 9.39 10.27 29.37
N VAL A 346 10.51 10.18 30.09
CA VAL A 346 10.75 10.93 31.33
C VAL A 346 10.82 12.43 31.05
N ALA A 347 11.38 12.83 29.91
CA ALA A 347 11.40 14.22 29.48
C ALA A 347 10.00 14.78 29.15
N ASP A 348 9.00 13.92 28.96
CA ASP A 348 7.61 14.34 28.77
C ASP A 348 6.77 14.18 30.05
N SER A 349 6.71 15.27 30.82
CA SER A 349 5.89 15.35 32.03
C SER A 349 4.39 15.10 31.78
N SER A 350 3.90 15.36 30.55
CA SER A 350 2.47 15.21 30.24
C SER A 350 2.06 13.74 30.10
N GLY A 351 2.83 12.93 29.37
CA GLY A 351 2.63 11.49 29.28
C GLY A 351 2.67 10.78 30.64
N LEU A 352 3.60 11.16 31.53
CA LEU A 352 3.68 10.59 32.89
C LEU A 352 2.43 10.89 33.74
N LEU A 353 1.89 12.11 33.66
CA LEU A 353 0.66 12.48 34.37
C LEU A 353 -0.54 11.66 33.88
N ILE A 354 -0.63 11.43 32.57
CA ILE A 354 -1.69 10.59 31.97
C ILE A 354 -1.58 9.14 32.48
N LEU A 355 -0.37 8.57 32.53
CA LEU A 355 -0.16 7.22 33.08
C LEU A 355 -0.56 7.12 34.56
N LEU A 356 -0.23 8.12 35.37
CA LEU A 356 -0.66 8.18 36.77
C LEU A 356 -2.19 8.29 36.89
N GLN A 357 -2.82 9.09 36.05
CA GLN A 357 -4.28 9.21 36.01
C GLN A 357 -4.95 7.88 35.60
N LEU A 358 -4.35 7.14 34.66
CA LEU A 358 -4.83 5.82 34.23
C LEU A 358 -4.78 4.78 35.36
N LEU A 359 -3.76 4.81 36.22
CA LEU A 359 -3.69 3.93 37.40
C LEU A 359 -4.90 4.08 38.32
N HIS A 360 -5.38 5.32 38.49
CA HIS A 360 -6.51 5.60 39.36
C HIS A 360 -7.85 5.33 38.67
N SER A 361 -7.96 5.69 37.39
CA SER A 361 -9.23 5.70 36.65
C SER A 361 -9.61 4.38 35.97
N SER A 362 -8.66 3.54 35.56
CA SER A 362 -8.95 2.33 34.77
C SER A 362 -8.28 1.07 35.35
N PRO A 363 -9.03 0.16 36.00
CA PRO A 363 -8.49 -1.07 36.58
C PRO A 363 -7.79 -1.98 35.56
N SER A 364 -8.30 -2.07 34.33
CA SER A 364 -7.75 -2.91 33.26
C SER A 364 -6.41 -2.42 32.71
N CYS A 365 -6.07 -1.15 32.93
CA CYS A 365 -4.84 -0.53 32.45
C CYS A 365 -3.77 -0.43 33.54
N ARG A 366 -4.09 -0.78 34.79
CA ARG A 366 -3.19 -0.60 35.94
C ARG A 366 -1.86 -1.32 35.79
N GLU A 367 -1.92 -2.61 35.47
CA GLU A 367 -0.72 -3.44 35.34
C GLU A 367 0.18 -2.95 34.19
N GLY A 368 -0.42 -2.62 33.04
CA GLY A 368 0.30 -2.04 31.91
C GLY A 368 0.93 -0.69 32.25
N ALA A 369 0.21 0.20 32.93
CA ALA A 369 0.73 1.51 33.33
C ALA A 369 1.91 1.38 34.32
N LEU A 370 1.87 0.41 35.24
CA LEU A 370 2.98 0.12 36.15
C LEU A 370 4.23 -0.38 35.41
N HIS A 371 4.07 -1.16 34.33
CA HIS A 371 5.20 -1.61 33.51
C HIS A 371 5.83 -0.52 32.65
N VAL A 372 5.10 0.57 32.40
CA VAL A 372 5.53 1.70 31.55
C VAL A 372 6.13 2.84 32.39
N LEU A 373 5.69 2.99 33.63
CA LEU A 373 6.24 3.99 34.54
C LEU A 373 7.69 3.62 34.92
N PRO A 374 8.67 4.53 34.68
CA PRO A 374 10.08 4.29 34.94
C PRO A 374 10.48 4.28 36.42
#